data_AF-A0A958SUK4-F1
#
_entry.id   AF-A0A958SUK4-F1
#
_cell.length_a   1.000
_cell.length_b   1.000
_cell.length_c   1.000
_cell.angle_alpha   90.00
_cell.angle_beta   90.00
_cell.angle_gamma   90.00
#
_symmetry.space_group_name_H-M   'P 1'
#
loop_
_entity.id
_entity.type
_entity.pdbx_description
1 polymer ?
#
loop_
_entity_poly.entity_id
_entity_poly.type
_entity_poly.pdbx_seq_one_letter_code
_entity_poly.pdbx_strand_id
1 'polypeptide(L)'
;DIIHVHGWLASLFPLYLKEYYKDEPLFNDSKIVTSVYNQSFDGTLNEGMMKKVVFDNISEDTVKVLEKPSYNSLMKIAIDFSDALIVGSETIPQELTDYLKNSKKPVLDYKNKDEFSEAYTEFYKTKVLS
;
A
#
# COMPACT_ATOMS: atom_id res chain seq x y z
N ASP A 1 5.53 16.29 0.44
CA ASP A 1 6.11 15.40 -0.61
C ASP A 1 5.24 14.18 -0.87
N ILE A 2 5.55 13.40 -1.91
CA ILE A 2 4.90 12.10 -2.18
C ILE A 2 5.93 10.99 -2.11
N ILE A 3 5.61 9.96 -1.33
CA ILE A 3 6.32 8.69 -1.31
C ILE A 3 5.47 7.68 -2.08
N HIS A 4 5.98 7.22 -3.22
CA HIS A 4 5.28 6.27 -4.06
C HIS A 4 5.87 4.86 -3.92
N VAL A 5 5.07 3.96 -3.35
CA VAL A 5 5.39 2.56 -3.11
C VAL A 5 4.86 1.69 -4.25
N HIS A 6 5.72 0.86 -4.82
CA HIS A 6 5.37 -0.03 -5.93
C HIS A 6 5.32 -1.49 -5.50
N GLY A 7 4.11 -2.05 -5.48
CA GLY A 7 3.88 -3.49 -5.31
C GLY A 7 4.27 -4.05 -3.94
N TRP A 8 4.34 -5.38 -3.88
CA TRP A 8 4.41 -6.10 -2.60
C TRP A 8 5.78 -6.06 -1.94
N LEU A 9 6.87 -5.87 -2.69
CA LEU A 9 8.23 -5.92 -2.14
C LEU A 9 8.46 -4.83 -1.09
N ALA A 10 7.84 -3.66 -1.27
CA ALA A 10 7.88 -2.53 -0.34
C ALA A 10 6.58 -2.34 0.46
N SER A 11 5.72 -3.37 0.53
CA SER A 11 4.38 -3.29 1.14
C SER A 11 4.34 -2.94 2.63
N LEU A 12 5.40 -3.24 3.38
CA LEU A 12 5.50 -2.87 4.79
C LEU A 12 5.95 -1.42 4.99
N PHE A 13 6.48 -0.77 3.96
CA PHE A 13 7.01 0.58 4.09
C PHE A 13 5.97 1.62 4.58
N PRO A 14 4.72 1.66 4.05
CA PRO A 14 3.67 2.52 4.59
C PRO A 14 3.40 2.30 6.08
N LEU A 15 3.33 1.03 6.51
CA LEU A 15 3.08 0.66 7.91
C LEU A 15 4.19 1.23 8.81
N TYR A 16 5.46 0.99 8.47
CA TYR A 16 6.56 1.46 9.30
C TYR A 16 6.64 2.98 9.36
N LEU A 17 6.32 3.69 8.29
CA LEU A 17 6.26 5.16 8.35
C LEU A 17 5.18 5.67 9.29
N LYS A 18 4.00 5.02 9.31
CA LYS A 18 2.86 5.47 10.10
C LYS A 18 2.86 4.98 11.55
N GLU A 19 3.55 3.88 11.85
CA GLU A 19 3.58 3.29 13.19
C GLU A 19 4.94 3.44 13.89
N TYR A 20 6.03 3.10 13.21
CA TYR A 20 7.37 3.07 13.80
C TYR A 20 8.06 4.43 13.73
N TYR A 21 8.00 5.10 12.58
CA TYR A 21 8.61 6.42 12.35
C TYR A 21 7.61 7.59 12.51
N LYS A 22 6.48 7.36 13.17
CA LYS A 22 5.42 8.38 13.32
C LYS A 22 5.84 9.64 14.06
N ASP A 23 6.88 9.54 14.89
CA ASP A 23 7.42 10.66 15.66
C ASP A 23 8.59 11.36 14.94
N GLU A 24 9.02 10.84 13.77
CA GLU A 24 10.06 11.46 12.95
C GLU A 24 9.50 12.61 12.12
N PRO A 25 9.88 13.88 12.39
CA PRO A 25 9.29 15.04 11.71
C PRO A 25 9.49 15.05 10.20
N LEU A 26 10.49 14.31 9.70
CA LEU A 26 10.84 14.23 8.29
C LEU A 26 9.68 13.73 7.40
N PHE A 27 8.78 12.89 7.92
CA PHE A 27 7.75 12.24 7.13
C PHE A 27 6.32 12.71 7.43
N ASN A 28 6.14 13.61 8.39
CA ASN A 28 4.81 14.03 8.86
C ASN A 28 3.94 14.64 7.75
N ASP A 29 4.54 15.39 6.84
CA ASP A 29 3.84 16.05 5.73
C ASP A 29 3.91 15.24 4.41
N SER A 30 4.51 14.04 4.44
CA SER A 30 4.61 13.19 3.26
C SER A 30 3.31 12.39 3.05
N LYS A 31 2.82 12.38 1.81
CA LYS A 31 1.70 11.54 1.39
C LYS A 31 2.21 10.24 0.82
N ILE A 32 1.65 9.12 1.29
CA ILE A 32 2.03 7.78 0.86
C ILE A 32 1.04 7.29 -0.19
N VAL A 33 1.54 6.95 -1.38
CA VAL A 33 0.76 6.35 -2.46
C VAL A 33 1.25 4.93 -2.69
N THR A 34 0.35 3.95 -2.74
CA THR A 34 0.69 2.57 -3.10
C THR A 34 0.07 2.17 -4.44
N SER A 35 0.90 1.66 -5.35
CA SER A 35 0.44 0.97 -6.57
C SER A 35 0.33 -0.53 -6.35
N VAL A 36 -0.84 -1.09 -6.67
CA VAL A 36 -1.15 -2.52 -6.62
C VAL A 36 -1.05 -3.11 -8.04
N TYR A 37 -0.38 -4.25 -8.18
CA TYR A 37 -0.16 -4.91 -9.48
C TYR A 37 -0.80 -6.31 -9.52
N ASN A 38 -0.79 -6.97 -10.68
CA ASN A 38 -1.04 -8.42 -10.76
C ASN A 38 0.23 -9.27 -10.59
N GLN A 39 1.41 -8.64 -10.60
CA GLN A 39 2.67 -9.33 -10.33
C GLN A 39 2.74 -9.72 -8.85
N SER A 40 2.43 -10.98 -8.59
CA SER A 40 2.28 -11.57 -7.26
C SER A 40 3.31 -12.68 -7.03
N PHE A 41 3.15 -13.41 -5.92
CA PHE A 41 3.86 -14.64 -5.62
C PHE A 41 2.85 -15.69 -5.12
N ASP A 42 3.17 -16.97 -5.34
CA ASP A 42 2.34 -18.07 -4.88
C ASP A 42 2.63 -18.43 -3.42
N GLY A 43 1.59 -18.90 -2.71
CA GLY A 43 1.69 -19.32 -1.32
C GLY A 43 1.90 -18.17 -0.34
N THR A 44 2.84 -18.33 0.58
CA THR A 44 3.10 -17.38 1.67
C THR A 44 4.60 -17.14 1.82
N LEU A 45 4.95 -15.94 2.28
CA LEU A 45 6.27 -15.71 2.86
C LEU A 45 6.40 -16.45 4.20
N ASN A 46 7.51 -16.21 4.90
CA ASN A 46 7.78 -16.85 6.19
C ASN A 46 6.69 -16.52 7.22
N GLU A 47 6.06 -17.54 7.80
CA GLU A 47 4.98 -17.40 8.81
C GLU A 47 5.42 -16.65 10.08
N GLY A 48 6.73 -16.57 10.34
CA GLY A 48 7.30 -15.74 11.40
C GLY A 48 7.34 -14.23 11.08
N MET A 49 6.85 -13.79 9.92
CA MET A 49 6.86 -12.38 9.51
C MET A 49 6.09 -11.50 10.50
N MET A 50 4.87 -11.88 10.88
CA MET A 50 4.08 -11.11 11.85
C MET A 50 4.85 -10.88 13.14
N LYS A 51 5.49 -11.94 13.68
CA LYS A 51 6.30 -11.83 14.92
C LYS A 51 7.43 -10.83 14.79
N LYS A 52 8.07 -10.72 13.61
CA LYS A 52 9.12 -9.74 13.36
C LYS A 52 8.59 -8.31 13.32
N VAL A 53 7.42 -8.10 12.72
CA VAL A 53 6.80 -6.78 12.68
C VAL A 53 6.34 -6.35 14.07
N VAL A 54 5.77 -7.27 14.86
CA VAL A 54 5.35 -7.02 16.25
C VAL A 54 6.55 -6.75 17.16
N PHE A 55 7.69 -7.40 16.91
CA PHE A 55 8.93 -7.14 17.64
C PHE A 55 9.37 -5.67 17.55
N ASP A 56 9.02 -4.97 16.47
CA ASP A 56 9.28 -3.54 16.28
C ASP A 56 8.23 -2.63 16.96
N ASN A 57 7.53 -3.14 17.99
CA ASN A 57 6.48 -2.44 18.76
C ASN A 57 5.24 -2.02 17.94
N ILE A 58 4.98 -2.66 16.81
CA ILE A 58 3.72 -2.50 16.06
C ILE A 58 2.66 -3.43 16.66
N SER A 59 1.45 -2.92 16.90
CA SER A 59 0.35 -3.67 17.52
C SER A 59 0.00 -4.96 16.75
N GLU A 60 -0.22 -6.07 17.46
CA GLU A 60 -0.63 -7.34 16.85
C GLU A 60 -1.93 -7.22 16.05
N ASP A 61 -2.91 -6.49 16.58
CA ASP A 61 -4.20 -6.28 15.93
C ASP A 61 -4.05 -5.57 14.58
N THR A 62 -3.09 -4.64 14.49
CA THR A 62 -2.77 -3.90 13.27
C THR A 62 -2.25 -4.82 12.16
N VAL A 63 -1.50 -5.85 12.52
CA VAL A 63 -0.80 -6.72 11.56
C VAL A 63 -1.34 -8.13 11.51
N LYS A 64 -2.54 -8.38 12.05
CA LYS A 64 -3.17 -9.70 12.11
C LYS A 64 -3.28 -10.40 10.76
N VAL A 65 -3.48 -9.64 9.68
CA VAL A 65 -3.53 -10.20 8.32
C VAL A 65 -2.21 -10.89 7.90
N LEU A 66 -1.09 -10.56 8.56
CA LEU A 66 0.23 -11.17 8.35
C LEU A 66 0.43 -12.50 9.08
N GLU A 67 -0.55 -13.00 9.84
CA GLU A 67 -0.56 -14.41 10.32
C GLU A 67 -0.35 -15.38 9.15
N LYS A 68 -0.93 -15.04 8.00
CA LYS A 68 -0.68 -15.70 6.72
C LYS A 68 -0.14 -14.67 5.72
N PRO A 69 1.19 -14.50 5.59
CA PRO A 69 1.79 -13.43 4.79
C PRO A 69 1.78 -13.76 3.29
N SER A 70 0.57 -13.81 2.73
CA SER A 70 0.30 -13.95 1.29
C SER A 70 0.49 -12.61 0.56
N TYR A 71 0.51 -12.65 -0.77
CA TYR A 71 0.49 -11.42 -1.59
C TYR A 71 -0.65 -10.49 -1.19
N ASN A 72 -1.88 -11.02 -1.05
CA ASN A 72 -3.04 -10.22 -0.70
C ASN A 72 -2.92 -9.63 0.72
N SER A 73 -2.35 -10.37 1.66
CA SER A 73 -2.14 -9.89 3.03
C SER A 73 -1.17 -8.71 3.09
N LEU A 74 -0.06 -8.80 2.34
CA LEU A 74 0.92 -7.73 2.24
C LEU A 74 0.33 -6.49 1.56
N MET A 75 -0.41 -6.68 0.47
CA MET A 75 -1.06 -5.55 -0.20
C MET A 75 -2.14 -4.91 0.66
N LYS A 76 -2.89 -5.67 1.47
CA LYS A 76 -3.84 -5.12 2.43
C LYS A 76 -3.17 -4.21 3.45
N ILE A 77 -2.02 -4.61 4.01
CA ILE A 77 -1.21 -3.74 4.88
C ILE A 77 -0.82 -2.46 4.14
N ALA A 78 -0.26 -2.56 2.93
CA ALA A 78 0.13 -1.38 2.17
C ALA A 78 -1.07 -0.45 1.90
N ILE A 79 -2.23 -1.03 1.57
CA ILE A 79 -3.47 -0.31 1.35
C ILE A 79 -3.93 0.42 2.62
N ASP A 80 -3.95 -0.26 3.76
CA ASP A 80 -4.44 0.28 5.03
C ASP A 80 -3.59 1.45 5.54
N PHE A 81 -2.30 1.44 5.24
CA PHE A 81 -1.34 2.45 5.71
C PHE A 81 -0.94 3.51 4.68
N SER A 82 -1.51 3.47 3.47
CA SER A 82 -1.32 4.51 2.45
C SER A 82 -2.41 5.59 2.51
N ASP A 83 -2.11 6.79 2.01
CA ASP A 83 -3.06 7.90 1.92
C ASP A 83 -3.88 7.84 0.62
N ALA A 84 -3.31 7.31 -0.46
CA ALA A 84 -3.99 7.09 -1.74
C ALA A 84 -3.45 5.85 -2.46
N LEU A 85 -4.21 5.37 -3.45
CA LEU A 85 -4.01 4.05 -4.05
C LEU A 85 -4.08 4.14 -5.57
N ILE A 86 -3.33 3.27 -6.25
CA ILE A 86 -3.32 3.20 -7.71
C ILE A 86 -3.40 1.74 -8.15
N VAL A 87 -4.26 1.45 -9.13
CA VAL A 87 -4.29 0.16 -9.81
C VAL A 87 -3.25 0.19 -10.94
N GLY A 88 -2.12 -0.49 -10.74
CA GLY A 88 -0.95 -0.45 -11.63
C GLY A 88 -0.95 -1.48 -12.76
N SER A 89 -1.94 -2.39 -12.77
CA SER A 89 -2.10 -3.43 -13.79
C SER A 89 -3.55 -3.42 -14.31
N GLU A 90 -3.74 -3.81 -15.57
CA GLU A 90 -5.09 -3.88 -16.19
C GLU A 90 -6.08 -4.71 -15.38
N THR A 91 -5.57 -5.76 -14.73
CA THR A 91 -6.30 -6.55 -13.75
C THR A 91 -5.45 -6.71 -12.50
N ILE A 92 -6.11 -6.87 -11.35
CA ILE A 92 -5.52 -7.27 -10.07
C ILE A 92 -6.46 -8.31 -9.42
N PRO A 93 -6.01 -9.07 -8.41
CA PRO A 93 -6.88 -10.02 -7.72
C PRO A 93 -8.19 -9.36 -7.24
N GLN A 94 -9.32 -10.04 -7.46
CA GLN A 94 -10.66 -9.52 -7.10
C GLN A 94 -10.76 -9.12 -5.63
N GLU A 95 -10.15 -9.92 -4.74
CA GLU A 95 -10.07 -9.61 -3.31
C GLU A 95 -9.45 -8.24 -3.03
N LEU A 96 -8.40 -7.85 -3.78
CA LEU A 96 -7.76 -6.55 -3.63
C LEU A 96 -8.58 -5.44 -4.29
N THR A 97 -9.24 -5.70 -5.42
CA THR A 97 -10.18 -4.75 -6.03
C THR A 97 -11.28 -4.36 -5.05
N ASP A 98 -11.87 -5.33 -4.36
CA ASP A 98 -12.94 -5.09 -3.39
C ASP A 98 -12.40 -4.39 -2.14
N TYR A 99 -11.19 -4.74 -1.70
CA TYR A 99 -10.52 -4.09 -0.58
C TYR A 99 -10.22 -2.60 -0.86
N LEU A 100 -9.71 -2.29 -2.06
CA LEU A 100 -9.46 -0.91 -2.52
C LEU A 100 -10.74 -0.08 -2.47
N LYS A 101 -11.86 -0.61 -3.00
CA LYS A 101 -13.16 0.08 -3.00
C LYS A 101 -13.68 0.37 -1.59
N ASN A 102 -13.44 -0.55 -0.66
CA ASN A 102 -13.88 -0.41 0.73
C ASN A 102 -12.97 0.50 1.58
N SER A 103 -11.76 0.83 1.09
CA SER A 103 -10.79 1.65 1.84
C SER A 103 -11.23 3.11 2.06
N LYS A 104 -12.19 3.61 1.27
CA LYS A 104 -12.63 5.03 1.24
C LYS A 104 -11.51 6.04 0.92
N LYS A 105 -10.38 5.57 0.39
CA LYS A 105 -9.24 6.40 -0.01
C LYS A 105 -9.37 6.81 -1.48
N PRO A 106 -8.70 7.89 -1.91
CA PRO A 106 -8.57 8.18 -3.33
C PRO A 106 -7.92 7.00 -4.06
N VAL A 107 -8.56 6.53 -5.13
CA VAL A 107 -8.05 5.45 -5.98
C VAL A 107 -7.97 5.96 -7.41
N LEU A 108 -6.82 5.77 -8.05
CA LEU A 108 -6.66 5.93 -9.50
C LEU A 108 -6.77 4.54 -10.14
N ASP A 109 -7.75 4.37 -11.02
CA ASP A 109 -7.90 3.16 -11.82
C ASP A 109 -6.75 3.01 -12.82
N TYR A 110 -6.60 1.81 -13.37
CA TYR A 110 -5.54 1.50 -14.34
C TYR A 110 -5.57 2.45 -15.54
N LYS A 111 -4.37 2.91 -15.92
CA LYS A 111 -4.11 3.73 -17.09
C LYS A 111 -3.07 3.08 -17.98
N ASN A 112 -3.37 3.06 -19.27
CA ASN A 112 -2.42 2.61 -20.28
C ASN A 112 -1.21 3.58 -20.34
N LYS A 113 -0.17 3.20 -21.09
CA LYS A 113 1.08 3.97 -21.17
C LYS A 113 0.91 5.39 -21.71
N ASP A 114 -0.07 5.61 -22.57
CA ASP A 114 -0.29 6.90 -23.22
C ASP A 114 -0.98 7.89 -22.26
N GLU A 115 -1.88 7.41 -21.41
CA GLU A 115 -2.62 8.20 -20.43
C GLU A 115 -1.90 8.32 -19.07
N PHE A 116 -0.95 7.43 -18.78
CA PHE A 116 -0.30 7.28 -17.48
C PHE A 116 0.25 8.60 -16.93
N SER A 117 1.02 9.34 -17.74
CA SER A 117 1.75 10.52 -17.27
C SER A 117 0.81 11.63 -16.80
N GLU A 118 -0.21 11.93 -17.60
CA GLU A 118 -1.20 12.97 -17.30
C GLU A 118 -2.07 12.57 -16.11
N ALA A 119 -2.60 11.34 -16.12
CA ALA A 119 -3.48 10.85 -15.07
C ALA A 119 -2.81 10.80 -13.69
N TYR A 120 -1.54 10.36 -13.61
CA TYR A 120 -0.81 10.34 -12.35
C TYR A 120 -0.52 11.76 -11.85
N THR A 121 -0.11 12.65 -12.75
CA THR A 121 0.13 14.06 -12.42
C THR A 121 -1.12 14.74 -11.87
N GLU A 122 -2.27 14.53 -12.53
CA GLU A 122 -3.55 15.08 -12.08
C GLU A 122 -3.96 14.47 -10.74
N PHE A 123 -3.87 13.15 -10.60
CA PHE A 123 -4.21 12.46 -9.35
C PHE A 123 -3.38 12.97 -8.16
N TYR A 124 -2.07 13.10 -8.35
CA TYR A 124 -1.17 13.65 -7.32
C TYR A 124 -1.53 15.07 -6.92
N LYS A 125 -1.78 15.94 -7.89
CA LYS A 125 -2.09 17.35 -7.61
C LYS A 125 -3.46 17.55 -6.99
N THR A 126 -4.47 16.78 -7.41
CA THR A 126 -5.88 17.07 -7.10
C THR A 126 -6.48 16.16 -6.03
N LYS A 127 -5.92 14.96 -5.82
CA LYS A 127 -6.46 13.97 -4.88
C LYS A 127 -5.50 13.60 -3.74
N VAL A 128 -4.19 13.74 -3.95
CA VAL A 128 -3.18 13.34 -2.95
C VAL A 128 -2.64 14.54 -2.18
N LEU A 129 -2.28 15.63 -2.87
CA LEU A 129 -1.71 16.84 -2.27
C LEU A 129 -2.74 17.93 -1.96
N SER A 130 -4.03 17.65 -2.16
CA SER A 130 -5.12 18.60 -1.91
C SER A 130 -5.58 18.65 -0.45
#